data_AF-A0A434RXS8-F1
#
_entry.id   AF-A0A434RXS8-F1
#
_cell.length_a   1.000
_cell.length_b   1.000
_cell.length_c   1.000
_cell.angle_alpha   90.00
_cell.angle_beta   90.00
_cell.angle_gamma   90.00
#
_symmetry.space_group_name_H-M   'P 1'
#
loop_
_entity.id
_entity.type
_entity.pdbx_description
1 polymer ?
#
loop_
_entity_poly.entity_id
_entity_poly.type
_entity_poly.pdbx_seq_one_letter_code
_entity_poly.pdbx_strand_id
1 'polypeptide(L)' 'MKFSLFVHMERSDLVKPHSELLRELGELVLLAEEAGFETAWIGEHHGME' A
#
# COMPACT_ATOMS: atom_id res chain seq x y z
N MET A 1 -10.07 1.16 20.64
CA MET A 1 -8.74 1.65 20.21
C MET A 1 -8.82 1.92 18.72
N LYS A 2 -8.21 2.99 18.22
CA LYS A 2 -8.13 3.25 16.77
C LYS A 2 -6.85 2.64 16.22
N PHE A 3 -6.97 1.90 15.12
CA PHE A 3 -5.83 1.32 14.41
C PHE A 3 -5.59 2.10 13.11
N SER A 4 -4.34 2.23 12.71
CA SER A 4 -3.93 2.89 11.46
C SER A 4 -2.99 1.98 10.69
N LEU A 5 -3.11 2.00 9.37
CA LEU A 5 -2.24 1.28 8.44
C LEU A 5 -1.07 2.18 8.06
N PHE A 6 0.15 1.69 8.19
CA PHE A 6 1.34 2.33 7.62
C PHE A 6 1.99 1.34 6.66
N VAL A 7 2.14 1.74 5.39
CA VAL A 7 2.59 0.86 4.32
C VAL A 7 3.55 1.59 3.39
N HIS A 8 4.52 0.86 2.84
CA HIS A 8 5.38 1.30 1.76
C HIS A 8 5.23 0.34 0.59
N MET A 9 5.25 0.88 -0.63
CA MET A 9 5.33 0.06 -1.83
C MET A 9 6.81 -0.32 -2.04
N GLU A 10 7.07 -1.61 -2.28
CA GLU A 10 8.38 -2.12 -2.65
C GLU A 10 8.20 -3.07 -3.83
N ARG A 11 9.07 -2.95 -4.83
CA ARG A 11 9.06 -3.80 -6.01
C ARG A 11 10.17 -4.85 -5.91
N SER A 12 9.82 -6.02 -5.37
CA SER A 12 10.73 -7.16 -5.27
C SER A 12 10.80 -8.01 -6.55
N ASP A 13 9.80 -7.88 -7.43
CA ASP A 13 9.72 -8.55 -8.72
C ASP A 13 9.73 -7.54 -9.87
N LEU A 14 10.81 -7.58 -10.67
CA LEU A 14 11.03 -6.70 -11.82
C LEU A 14 10.10 -7.00 -13.01
N VAL A 15 9.40 -8.13 -13.02
CA VAL A 15 8.39 -8.45 -14.04
C VAL A 15 7.07 -7.76 -13.72
N LYS A 16 6.77 -7.56 -12.44
CA LYS A 16 5.52 -6.94 -11.99
C LYS A 16 5.52 -5.44 -12.26
N PRO A 17 4.56 -4.87 -13.01
CA PRO A 17 4.56 -3.44 -13.29
C PRO A 17 4.17 -2.63 -12.05
N HIS A 18 4.70 -1.40 -11.91
CA HIS A 18 4.34 -0.50 -10.81
C HIS A 18 2.84 -0.21 -10.73
N SER A 19 2.13 -0.23 -11.86
CA SER A 19 0.67 -0.09 -11.90
C SER A 19 -0.07 -1.20 -11.16
N GLU A 20 0.47 -2.42 -11.17
CA GLU A 20 -0.10 -3.54 -10.44
C GLU A 20 0.13 -3.38 -8.93
N LEU A 21 1.34 -2.99 -8.52
CA LEU A 21 1.63 -2.67 -7.11
C LEU A 21 0.74 -1.54 -6.58
N LEU A 22 0.48 -0.51 -7.40
CA LEU A 22 -0.41 0.59 -7.03
C LEU A 22 -1.87 0.12 -6.87
N ARG A 23 -2.32 -0.78 -7.75
CA ARG A 23 -3.66 -1.40 -7.63
C ARG A 23 -3.78 -2.21 -6.35
N GLU A 24 -2.80 -3.05 -6.05
CA GLU A 24 -2.77 -3.88 -4.82
C GLU A 24 -2.72 -3.03 -3.55
N LEU A 25 -1.95 -1.93 -3.57
CA LEU A 25 -1.95 -0.96 -2.48
C LEU A 25 -3.36 -0.39 -2.25
N GLY A 26 -4.08 -0.03 -3.32
CA GLY A 26 -5.45 0.44 -3.24
C GLY A 26 -6.40 -0.63 -2.65
N GLU A 27 -6.29 -1.87 -3.11
CA GLU A 27 -7.06 -3.01 -2.58
C GLU A 27 -6.79 -3.25 -1.08
N LEU A 28 -5.53 -3.11 -0.64
CA LEU A 28 -5.15 -3.23 0.77
C LEU A 28 -5.76 -2.11 1.63
N VAL A 29 -5.78 -0.87 1.12
CA VAL A 29 -6.39 0.26 1.84
C VAL A 29 -7.90 0.05 2.00
N LEU A 30 -8.59 -0.42 0.96
CA LEU A 30 -10.02 -0.75 1.04
C LEU A 30 -10.29 -1.87 2.04
N LEU A 31 -9.45 -2.91 2.07
CA LEU A 31 -9.56 -3.98 3.06
C LEU A 31 -9.35 -3.46 4.50
N ALA A 32 -8.40 -2.54 4.69
CA ALA A 32 -8.18 -1.92 5.99
C ALA A 32 -9.37 -1.06 6.43
N GLU A 33 -9.99 -0.33 5.50
CA GLU A 33 -11.23 0.41 5.76
C GLU A 33 -12.36 -0.52 6.20
N GLU A 34 -12.59 -1.62 5.47
CA GLU A 34 -13.59 -2.65 5.84
C GLU A 34 -13.30 -3.26 7.22
N ALA A 35 -12.02 -3.40 7.58
CA ALA A 35 -11.58 -3.90 8.88
C ALA A 35 -11.65 -2.86 10.02
N GLY A 36 -12.09 -1.62 9.74
CA GLY A 36 -12.28 -0.56 10.74
C GLY A 36 -11.02 0.23 11.09
N PHE A 37 -10.02 0.26 10.21
CA PHE A 37 -8.86 1.14 10.37
C PHE A 37 -9.26 2.60 10.11
N GLU A 38 -8.70 3.52 10.90
CA GLU A 38 -9.05 4.95 10.84
C GLU A 38 -8.27 5.71 9.76
N THR A 39 -7.03 5.30 9.48
CA THR A 39 -6.13 6.06 8.61
C THR A 39 -5.14 5.14 7.93
N ALA A 40 -4.88 5.39 6.65
CA ALA A 40 -3.79 4.79 5.89
C ALA A 40 -2.72 5.85 5.60
N TRP A 41 -1.48 5.54 5.95
CA TRP A 41 -0.31 6.37 5.73
C TRP A 41 0.62 5.65 4.77
N ILE A 42 1.14 6.38 3.77
CA ILE A 42 2.12 5.86 2.83
C ILE A 42 3.36 6.74 2.83
N GLY A 43 4.53 6.10 2.82
CA GLY A 43 5.78 6.82 2.57
C GLY A 43 6.13 6.86 1.08
N GLU A 44 6.61 8.01 0.64
CA GLU A 44 7.19 8.22 -0.68
C GLU A 44 8.60 7.63 -0.75
N HIS A 45 8.88 6.91 -1.83
CA HIS A 45 10.20 6.35 -2.13
C HIS A 45 10.57 6.61 -3.59
N HIS A 46 11.81 7.01 -3.82
CA HIS A 46 12.38 7.16 -5.16
C HIS A 46 13.29 5.97 -5.48
N GLY A 47 13.42 5.63 -6.76
CA GLY A 47 14.35 4.57 -7.19
C GLY A 47 13.88 3.15 -6.92
N MET A 48 12.55 2.90 -6.90
CA MET A 48 12.00 1.54 -7.00
C MET A 48 12.23 1.03 -8.43
N GLU A 49 13.42 0.52 -8.71
CA GLU A 49 13.70 -0.26 -9.92
C GLU A 49 13.32 -1.73 -9.73
#